data_AF-A0A1A0L369-F1
#
_entry.id   AF-A0A1A0L369-F1
#
_cell.length_a   1.000
_cell.length_b   1.000
_cell.length_c   1.000
_cell.angle_alpha   90.00
_cell.angle_beta   90.00
_cell.angle_gamma   90.00
#
_symmetry.space_group_name_H-M   'P 1'
#
loop_
_entity.id
_entity.type
_entity.pdbx_description
1 polymer ?
#
loop_
_entity_poly.entity_id
_entity_poly.type
_entity_poly.pdbx_seq_one_letter_code
_entity_poly.pdbx_strand_id
1 'polypeptide(L)'
;MKRTVAALLAGTAGIAALAIAVPGVASADAPQCSPQARAQVQAQTAPQVAAFLAGHPDLAAELAKVKGMPKDQRKAEMQAYRQGHQQELKDFRGVRQPMIDYRKACHKK
;
A
#
# COMPACT_ATOMS: atom_id res chain seq x y z
N MET A 1 37.96 24.02 -23.57
CA MET A 1 37.99 23.59 -22.16
C MET A 1 36.94 24.42 -21.41
N LYS A 2 35.85 23.79 -20.93
CA LYS A 2 34.65 24.46 -20.43
C LYS A 2 34.86 25.00 -19.01
N ARG A 3 34.53 26.27 -18.79
CA ARG A 3 34.78 27.04 -17.57
C ARG A 3 33.64 26.88 -16.56
N THR A 4 34.03 26.37 -15.38
CA THR A 4 33.66 26.79 -14.01
C THR A 4 32.20 26.86 -13.57
N VAL A 5 31.91 25.95 -12.63
CA VAL A 5 31.05 26.00 -11.43
C VAL A 5 30.69 27.42 -10.96
N ALA A 6 29.39 27.66 -10.76
CA ALA A 6 28.87 28.77 -9.97
C ALA A 6 28.30 28.24 -8.65
N ALA A 7 28.97 28.57 -7.55
CA ALA A 7 28.46 28.46 -6.20
C ALA A 7 27.81 29.80 -5.82
N LEU A 8 26.63 29.76 -5.21
CA LEU A 8 26.09 30.87 -4.42
C LEU A 8 25.59 30.32 -3.08
N LEU A 9 26.26 30.78 -2.02
CA LEU A 9 25.91 30.63 -0.61
C LEU A 9 25.27 31.93 -0.14
N ALA A 10 24.17 31.86 0.62
CA ALA A 10 23.88 32.76 1.74
C ALA A 10 22.67 32.28 2.54
N GLY A 11 22.82 32.15 3.87
CA GLY A 11 21.69 32.07 4.82
C GLY A 11 21.86 31.05 5.94
N THR A 12 22.59 31.40 7.01
CA THR A 12 22.67 30.62 8.26
C THR A 12 21.52 30.95 9.21
N ALA A 13 20.67 29.97 9.52
CA ALA A 13 19.96 29.85 10.79
C ALA A 13 19.65 28.37 11.05
N GLY A 14 20.20 27.83 12.14
CA GLY A 14 20.14 26.42 12.48
C GLY A 14 18.73 25.95 12.85
N ILE A 15 18.34 24.82 12.29
CA ILE A 15 17.95 23.60 13.00
C ILE A 15 18.53 22.49 12.11
N ALA A 16 19.38 21.65 12.69
CA ALA A 16 19.76 20.39 12.06
C ALA A 16 18.50 19.52 12.01
N ALA A 17 17.66 19.72 11.00
CA ALA A 17 16.72 18.71 10.60
C ALA A 17 17.59 17.55 10.14
N LEU A 18 17.71 16.53 11.00
CA LEU A 18 18.01 15.19 10.55
C LEU A 18 16.97 14.90 9.47
N ALA A 19 17.34 15.17 8.23
CA ALA A 19 16.66 14.64 7.08
C ALA A 19 16.89 13.14 7.19
N ILE A 20 16.03 12.47 7.95
CA ILE A 20 15.73 11.06 7.69
C ILE A 20 15.37 11.09 6.22
N ALA A 21 16.28 10.59 5.39
CA ALA A 21 16.04 10.36 4.00
C ALA A 21 14.89 9.36 3.91
N VAL A 22 13.66 9.86 3.98
CA VAL A 22 12.51 9.16 3.46
C VAL A 22 12.79 9.12 1.96
N PRO A 23 12.94 7.94 1.32
CA PRO A 23 12.98 7.88 -0.13
C PRO A 23 11.58 8.27 -0.61
N GLY A 24 11.38 9.57 -0.75
CA GLY A 24 10.20 10.22 -1.30
C GLY A 24 10.62 10.98 -2.53
N VAL A 25 11.16 10.27 -3.53
CA VAL A 25 11.09 10.72 -4.92
C VAL A 25 10.45 9.59 -5.71
N ALA A 26 9.31 9.94 -6.30
CA ALA A 26 8.67 9.17 -7.34
C ALA A 26 9.63 9.14 -8.54
N SER A 27 10.55 8.19 -8.55
CA SER A 27 11.19 7.81 -9.79
C SER A 27 10.16 7.04 -10.60
N ALA A 28 9.94 7.45 -11.84
CA ALA A 28 9.40 6.61 -12.89
C ALA A 28 10.41 5.50 -13.27
N ASP A 29 11.01 4.87 -12.27
CA ASP A 29 11.69 3.60 -12.41
C ASP A 29 10.61 2.55 -12.68
N ALA A 30 10.93 1.58 -13.53
CA ALA A 30 10.08 0.40 -13.71
C ALA A 30 9.62 -0.10 -12.33
N PRO A 31 8.35 -0.56 -12.19
CA PRO A 31 7.82 -0.99 -10.90
C PRO A 31 8.84 -1.91 -10.24
N GLN A 32 9.34 -1.49 -9.08
CA GLN A 32 10.39 -2.22 -8.38
C GLN A 32 9.79 -3.53 -7.89
N CYS A 33 9.89 -4.59 -8.68
CA CYS A 33 9.29 -5.89 -8.38
C CYS A 33 10.14 -6.71 -7.42
N SER A 34 10.71 -6.04 -6.41
CA SER A 34 11.55 -6.63 -5.38
C SER A 34 10.75 -6.93 -4.10
N PRO A 35 11.19 -7.89 -3.27
CA PRO A 35 10.60 -8.14 -1.96
C PRO A 35 10.55 -6.89 -1.07
N GLN A 36 11.57 -6.02 -1.13
CA GLN A 36 11.68 -4.79 -0.36
C GLN A 36 10.58 -3.80 -0.76
N ALA A 37 10.38 -3.58 -2.06
CA ALA A 37 9.33 -2.72 -2.55
C ALA A 37 7.92 -3.24 -2.19
N ARG A 38 7.70 -4.56 -2.25
CA ARG A 38 6.45 -5.17 -1.78
C ARG A 38 6.20 -4.88 -0.30
N ALA A 39 7.23 -5.02 0.53
CA ALA A 39 7.14 -4.74 1.96
C ALA A 39 6.82 -3.26 2.24
N GLN A 40 7.38 -2.33 1.47
CA GLN A 40 7.08 -0.90 1.56
C GLN A 40 5.61 -0.60 1.22
N VAL A 41 5.10 -1.12 0.10
CA VAL A 41 3.68 -0.94 -0.27
C VAL A 41 2.76 -1.55 0.79
N GLN A 42 3.13 -2.71 1.34
CA GLN A 42 2.39 -3.33 2.43
C GLN A 42 2.40 -2.46 3.69
N ALA A 43 3.55 -1.93 4.10
CA ALA A 43 3.68 -1.06 5.29
C ALA A 43 2.86 0.23 5.14
N GLN A 44 2.78 0.79 3.93
CA GLN A 44 1.94 1.96 3.64
C GLN A 44 0.44 1.64 3.66
N THR A 45 0.05 0.46 3.17
CA THR A 45 -1.36 0.05 3.02
C THR A 45 -1.96 -0.51 4.32
N ALA A 46 -1.15 -1.21 5.13
CA ALA A 46 -1.59 -1.89 6.34
C ALA A 46 -2.35 -1.00 7.36
N PRO A 47 -1.90 0.21 7.71
CA PRO A 47 -2.63 1.05 8.66
C PRO A 47 -4.00 1.49 8.12
N GLN A 48 -4.12 1.72 6.81
CA GLN A 48 -5.39 2.08 6.18
C GLN A 48 -6.38 0.92 6.21
N VAL A 49 -5.90 -0.30 5.94
CA VAL A 49 -6.69 -1.53 6.08
C VAL A 49 -7.15 -1.71 7.52
N ALA A 50 -6.26 -1.52 8.50
CA ALA A 50 -6.61 -1.64 9.92
C ALA A 50 -7.68 -0.61 10.33
N ALA A 51 -7.52 0.65 9.92
CA ALA A 51 -8.50 1.71 10.18
C ALA A 51 -9.86 1.41 9.54
N PHE A 52 -9.88 0.91 8.29
CA PHE A 52 -11.12 0.51 7.63
C PHE A 52 -11.82 -0.61 8.40
N LEU A 53 -11.10 -1.66 8.78
CA LEU A 53 -11.66 -2.79 9.50
C LEU A 53 -12.14 -2.44 10.91
N ALA A 54 -11.52 -1.46 11.57
CA ALA A 54 -12.02 -0.94 12.86
C ALA A 54 -13.41 -0.30 12.73
N GLY A 55 -13.72 0.32 11.58
CA GLY A 55 -15.05 0.85 11.27
C GLY A 55 -16.02 -0.16 10.65
N HIS A 56 -15.54 -1.36 10.30
CA HIS A 56 -16.30 -2.41 9.61
C HIS A 56 -16.12 -3.76 10.34
N PRO A 57 -16.69 -3.91 11.56
CA PRO A 57 -16.50 -5.09 12.38
C PRO A 57 -17.06 -6.36 11.72
N ASP A 58 -18.11 -6.25 10.91
CA ASP A 58 -18.69 -7.37 10.17
C ASP A 58 -17.68 -7.93 9.15
N LEU A 59 -17.05 -7.05 8.37
CA LEU A 59 -16.00 -7.48 7.43
C LEU A 59 -14.78 -8.04 8.16
N ALA A 60 -14.42 -7.48 9.31
CA ALA A 60 -13.31 -8.00 10.11
C ALA A 60 -13.59 -9.43 10.60
N ALA A 61 -14.81 -9.68 11.11
CA ALA A 61 -15.26 -11.00 11.53
C ALA A 61 -15.31 -11.99 10.36
N GLU A 62 -15.82 -11.55 9.21
CA GLU A 62 -15.88 -12.35 7.99
C GLU A 62 -14.48 -12.76 7.50
N LEU A 63 -13.54 -11.82 7.44
CA LEU A 63 -12.15 -12.11 7.06
C LEU A 63 -11.48 -13.08 8.05
N ALA A 64 -11.79 -12.97 9.35
CA ALA A 64 -11.30 -13.90 10.37
C ALA A 64 -11.88 -15.31 10.19
N LYS A 65 -13.19 -15.43 9.92
CA LYS A 65 -13.87 -16.69 9.59
C LYS A 65 -13.24 -17.34 8.37
N VAL A 66 -13.17 -16.61 7.26
CA VAL A 66 -12.61 -17.09 5.98
C VAL A 66 -11.14 -17.54 6.12
N LYS A 67 -10.36 -16.89 6.99
CA LYS A 67 -8.97 -17.31 7.27
C LYS A 67 -8.88 -18.72 7.85
N GLY A 68 -9.85 -19.13 8.68
CA GLY A 68 -9.91 -20.46 9.30
C GLY A 68 -10.46 -21.56 8.39
N MET A 69 -11.12 -21.22 7.28
CA MET A 69 -11.77 -22.19 6.40
C MET A 69 -10.80 -22.93 5.46
N PRO A 70 -11.16 -24.15 5.00
CA PRO A 70 -10.51 -24.83 3.88
C PRO A 70 -10.48 -23.95 2.62
N LYS A 71 -9.38 -23.98 1.87
CA LYS A 71 -9.13 -23.07 0.73
C LYS A 71 -10.22 -23.15 -0.35
N ASP A 72 -10.76 -24.34 -0.58
CA ASP A 72 -11.84 -24.64 -1.52
C ASP A 72 -13.17 -23.98 -1.12
N GLN A 73 -13.41 -23.76 0.17
CA GLN A 73 -14.66 -23.17 0.68
C GLN A 73 -14.62 -21.65 0.76
N ARG A 74 -13.43 -21.04 0.93
CA ARG A 74 -13.27 -19.58 1.11
C ARG A 74 -13.91 -18.74 0.01
N LYS A 75 -13.86 -19.22 -1.24
CA LYS A 75 -14.42 -18.49 -2.38
C LYS A 75 -15.94 -18.42 -2.29
N ALA A 76 -16.59 -19.53 -1.96
CA ALA A 76 -18.04 -19.60 -1.83
C ALA A 76 -18.52 -18.72 -0.67
N GLU A 77 -17.82 -18.78 0.47
CA GLU A 77 -18.12 -17.95 1.64
C GLU A 77 -18.07 -16.44 1.30
N MET A 78 -16.95 -15.97 0.73
CA MET A 78 -16.82 -14.56 0.32
C MET A 78 -17.83 -14.15 -0.76
N GLN A 79 -18.32 -15.08 -1.59
CA GLN A 79 -19.37 -14.81 -2.57
C GLN A 79 -20.73 -14.65 -1.91
N ALA A 80 -21.05 -15.46 -0.89
CA ALA A 80 -22.25 -15.32 -0.09
C ALA A 80 -22.25 -13.98 0.66
N TYR A 81 -21.16 -13.66 1.36
CA TYR A 81 -21.01 -12.38 2.07
C TYR A 81 -21.20 -11.17 1.15
N ARG A 82 -20.64 -11.22 -0.08
CA ARG A 82 -20.78 -10.13 -1.05
C ARG A 82 -22.22 -9.78 -1.39
N GLN A 83 -23.18 -10.71 -1.32
CA GLN A 83 -24.56 -10.45 -1.74
C GLN A 83 -25.20 -9.29 -0.96
N GLY A 84 -24.88 -9.15 0.34
CA GLY A 84 -25.31 -8.04 1.18
C GLY A 84 -24.30 -6.88 1.31
N HIS A 85 -23.03 -7.13 0.97
CA HIS A 85 -21.90 -6.25 1.32
C HIS A 85 -21.16 -5.70 0.08
N GLN A 86 -21.86 -5.46 -1.03
CA GLN A 86 -21.23 -5.06 -2.29
C GLN A 86 -20.47 -3.73 -2.20
N GLN A 87 -21.08 -2.72 -1.57
CA GLN A 87 -20.48 -1.40 -1.43
C GLN A 87 -19.28 -1.43 -0.47
N GLU A 88 -19.43 -2.06 0.70
CA GLU A 88 -18.33 -2.26 1.65
C GLU A 88 -17.13 -2.98 1.01
N LEU A 89 -17.37 -4.05 0.23
CA LEU A 89 -16.29 -4.75 -0.47
C LEU A 89 -15.66 -3.92 -1.60
N LYS A 90 -16.43 -3.03 -2.23
CA LYS A 90 -15.91 -2.08 -3.22
C LYS A 90 -14.99 -1.06 -2.53
N ASP A 91 -15.39 -0.55 -1.38
CA ASP A 91 -14.61 0.43 -0.61
C ASP A 91 -13.35 -0.23 -0.02
N PHE A 92 -13.48 -1.44 0.53
CA PHE A 92 -12.35 -2.24 1.00
C PHE A 92 -11.34 -2.54 -0.11
N ARG A 93 -11.82 -2.76 -1.34
CA ARG A 93 -10.95 -2.91 -2.52
C ARG A 93 -10.17 -1.62 -2.79
N GLY A 94 -10.82 -0.46 -2.67
CA GLY A 94 -10.19 0.86 -2.77
C GLY A 94 -9.06 1.05 -1.75
N VAL A 95 -9.30 0.68 -0.48
CA VAL A 95 -8.26 0.74 0.57
C VAL A 95 -7.06 -0.15 0.24
N ARG A 96 -7.29 -1.28 -0.43
CA ARG A 96 -6.23 -2.24 -0.82
C ARG A 96 -5.65 -1.98 -2.21
N GLN A 97 -6.05 -0.90 -2.87
CA GLN A 97 -5.69 -0.61 -4.25
C GLN A 97 -4.16 -0.54 -4.49
N PRO A 98 -3.34 0.06 -3.60
CA PRO A 98 -1.88 0.09 -3.81
C PRO A 98 -1.25 -1.30 -3.95
N MET A 99 -1.68 -2.26 -3.13
CA MET A 99 -1.24 -3.66 -3.21
C MET A 99 -1.74 -4.36 -4.48
N ILE A 100 -2.97 -4.04 -4.92
CA ILE A 100 -3.55 -4.58 -6.15
C ILE A 100 -2.75 -4.09 -7.36
N ASP A 101 -2.44 -2.80 -7.40
CA ASP A 101 -1.69 -2.15 -8.47
C ASP A 101 -0.24 -2.66 -8.52
N TYR A 102 0.43 -2.76 -7.37
CA TYR A 102 1.75 -3.38 -7.28
C TYR A 102 1.76 -4.79 -7.86
N ARG A 103 0.79 -5.63 -7.47
CA ARG A 103 0.68 -7.00 -7.99
C ARG A 103 0.41 -7.00 -9.51
N LYS A 104 -0.47 -6.12 -10.00
CA LYS A 104 -0.78 -6.01 -11.43
C LYS A 104 0.45 -5.57 -12.25
N ALA A 105 1.27 -4.69 -11.68
CA ALA A 105 2.48 -4.20 -12.31
C ALA A 105 3.59 -5.28 -12.34
N CYS A 106 3.72 -6.08 -11.28
CA CYS A 106 4.83 -7.01 -11.07
C CYS A 106 4.55 -8.48 -11.37
N HIS A 107 3.29 -8.88 -11.50
CA HIS A 107 2.88 -10.25 -11.82
C HIS A 107 1.94 -10.26 -13.02
N LYS A 108 2.40 -9.68 -14.13
CA LYS A 108 1.76 -9.93 -15.44
C LYS A 108 1.96 -11.42 -15.77
N LYS A 109 0.87 -12.11 -16.08
CA LYS A 109 0.92 -13.47 -16.61
C LYS A 109 1.75 -13.52 -17.89
#